data_AF-A0A8J8KAP5-F1
#
_entry.id   AF-A0A8J8KAP5-F1
#
_cell.length_a   1.000
_cell.length_b   1.000
_cell.length_c   1.000
_cell.angle_alpha   90.00
_cell.angle_beta   90.00
_cell.angle_gamma   90.00
#
_symmetry.space_group_name_H-M   'P 1'
#
loop_
_entity.id
_entity.type
_entity.pdbx_description
1 polymer ?
#
loop_
_entity_poly.entity_id
_entity_poly.type
_entity_poly.pdbx_seq_one_letter_code
_entity_poly.pdbx_strand_id
1 'polypeptide(L)'
;MHSQTPIEKCKINKSFYDGIYSVTSEDVKCLAKNSEQPNTILFTFASWCVPCIYHIPNFFLIKKYYNVDHYVLLVDKENHRFTEEARDMVLETFPDAKILVI
;
A
#
# COMPACT_ATOMS: atom_id res chain seq x y z
N MET A 1 -1.71 -10.86 -24.90
CA MET A 1 -0.70 -9.86 -24.49
C MET A 1 -0.80 -9.74 -22.98
N HIS A 2 0.25 -10.09 -22.23
CA HIS A 2 0.25 -9.89 -20.78
C HIS A 2 0.48 -8.39 -20.52
N SER A 3 -0.54 -7.68 -20.02
CA SER A 3 -0.41 -6.29 -19.57
C SER A 3 0.54 -6.27 -18.36
N GLN A 4 1.51 -5.36 -18.38
CA GLN A 4 2.38 -5.13 -17.22
C GLN A 4 1.58 -4.45 -16.09
N THR A 5 1.80 -4.90 -14.86
CA THR A 5 1.20 -4.29 -13.66
C THR A 5 1.75 -2.87 -13.44
N PRO A 6 1.04 -1.99 -12.69
CA PRO A 6 1.57 -0.67 -12.33
C PRO A 6 2.94 -0.74 -11.63
N ILE A 7 3.16 -1.74 -10.79
CA ILE A 7 4.43 -2.01 -10.10
C ILE A 7 5.57 -2.23 -11.13
N GLU A 8 5.32 -3.02 -12.17
CA GLU A 8 6.29 -3.30 -13.24
C GLU A 8 6.53 -2.08 -14.13
N LYS A 9 5.47 -1.37 -14.53
CA LYS A 9 5.54 -0.15 -15.36
C LYS A 9 6.37 0.94 -14.67
N CYS A 10 6.17 1.10 -13.37
CA CYS A 10 6.87 2.09 -12.56
C CYS A 10 8.21 1.60 -12.02
N LYS A 11 8.58 0.33 -12.26
CA LYS A 11 9.85 -0.28 -11.81
C LYS A 11 10.05 -0.16 -10.31
N ILE A 12 8.99 -0.40 -9.54
CA ILE A 12 9.04 -0.25 -8.08
C ILE A 12 9.92 -1.34 -7.48
N ASN A 13 10.83 -0.94 -6.58
CA ASN A 13 11.73 -1.86 -5.91
C ASN A 13 11.03 -2.60 -4.77
N LYS A 14 11.45 -3.84 -4.54
CA LYS A 14 11.08 -4.55 -3.32
C LYS A 14 11.64 -3.84 -2.10
N SER A 15 10.91 -3.93 -0.99
CA SER A 15 11.36 -3.43 0.30
C SER A 15 12.40 -4.35 0.97
N PHE A 16 13.05 -3.85 2.02
CA PHE A 16 13.71 -4.64 3.07
C PHE A 16 12.80 -5.72 3.64
N TYR A 17 11.51 -5.45 3.78
CA TYR A 17 10.52 -6.42 4.24
C TYR A 17 9.86 -7.15 3.07
N ASP A 18 9.73 -8.48 3.20
CA ASP A 18 9.07 -9.29 2.19
C ASP A 18 7.59 -8.93 2.01
N GLY A 19 7.11 -9.03 0.78
CA GLY A 19 5.71 -8.81 0.41
C GLY A 19 5.31 -7.34 0.24
N ILE A 20 6.23 -6.38 0.47
CA ILE A 20 5.94 -4.94 0.33
C ILE A 20 6.99 -4.24 -0.56
N TYR A 21 6.68 -3.01 -0.96
CA TYR A 21 7.48 -2.25 -1.94
C TYR A 21 7.95 -0.91 -1.38
N SER A 22 9.21 -0.56 -1.64
CA SER A 22 9.80 0.73 -1.26
C SER A 22 9.48 1.78 -2.33
N VAL A 23 8.99 2.96 -1.92
CA VAL A 23 8.50 3.99 -2.83
C VAL A 23 8.94 5.40 -2.44
N THR A 24 9.22 6.21 -3.46
CA THR A 24 9.35 7.66 -3.37
C THR A 24 8.02 8.36 -3.68
N SER A 25 7.99 9.69 -3.56
CA SER A 25 6.81 10.48 -3.97
C SER A 25 6.54 10.37 -5.48
N GLU A 26 7.59 10.22 -6.27
CA GLU A 26 7.57 10.06 -7.72
C GLU A 26 6.98 8.70 -8.11
N ASP A 27 7.33 7.66 -7.36
CA ASP A 27 6.79 6.31 -7.53
C ASP A 27 5.28 6.28 -7.24
N VAL A 28 4.84 6.90 -6.15
CA VAL A 28 3.40 7.02 -5.82
C VAL A 28 2.65 7.74 -6.95
N LYS A 29 3.20 8.84 -7.49
CA LYS A 29 2.62 9.54 -8.65
C LYS A 29 2.58 8.64 -9.89
N CYS A 30 3.62 7.84 -10.13
CA CYS A 30 3.67 6.90 -11.25
C CYS A 30 2.59 5.82 -11.13
N LEU A 31 2.44 5.22 -9.95
CA LEU A 31 1.45 4.18 -9.67
C LEU A 31 0.04 4.70 -9.91
N ALA A 32 -0.28 5.89 -9.38
CA ALA A 32 -1.58 6.51 -9.59
C ALA A 32 -1.89 6.79 -11.07
N LYS A 33 -0.89 7.19 -11.87
CA LYS A 33 -1.04 7.45 -13.31
C LYS A 33 -1.20 6.18 -14.15
N ASN A 34 -0.64 5.06 -13.70
CA ASN A 34 -0.64 3.79 -14.43
C ASN A 34 -1.67 2.80 -13.90
N SER A 35 -2.51 3.21 -12.95
CA SER A 35 -3.61 2.41 -12.44
C SER A 35 -4.56 2.02 -13.56
N GLU A 36 -5.02 0.77 -13.53
CA GLU A 36 -6.07 0.27 -14.43
C GLU A 36 -7.47 0.70 -13.95
N GLN A 37 -7.55 1.34 -12.77
CA GLN A 37 -8.79 1.80 -12.17
C GLN A 37 -8.95 3.32 -12.31
N PRO A 38 -10.20 3.84 -12.40
CA PRO A 38 -10.47 5.27 -12.54
C PRO A 38 -9.89 6.12 -11.41
N ASN A 39 -9.80 5.55 -10.20
CA ASN A 39 -9.26 6.23 -9.03
C ASN A 39 -8.25 5.33 -8.33
N THR A 40 -7.25 5.97 -7.72
CA THR A 40 -6.28 5.31 -6.83
C THR A 40 -6.40 5.91 -5.45
N ILE A 41 -6.46 5.09 -4.41
CA ILE A 41 -6.50 5.54 -3.03
C ILE A 41 -5.26 5.03 -2.29
N LEU A 42 -4.60 5.96 -1.60
CA LEU A 42 -3.52 5.68 -0.68
C LEU A 42 -4.00 5.92 0.75
N PHE A 43 -3.91 4.91 1.59
CA PHE A 43 -4.16 5.03 3.03
C PHE A 43 -2.84 4.98 3.76
N THR A 44 -2.50 6.09 4.40
CA THR A 44 -1.34 6.15 5.27
C THR A 44 -1.61 5.40 6.56
N PHE A 45 -0.70 4.51 6.93
CA PHE A 45 -0.84 3.66 8.10
C PHE A 45 0.43 3.61 8.94
N ALA A 46 0.24 3.57 10.26
CA ALA A 46 1.29 3.37 11.25
C ALA A 46 0.73 2.53 12.40
N SER A 47 1.52 1.59 12.93
CA SER A 47 1.08 0.69 14.01
C SER A 47 0.77 1.43 15.32
N TRP A 48 1.35 2.61 15.51
CA TRP A 48 1.10 3.44 16.70
C TRP A 48 -0.08 4.41 16.54
N CYS A 49 -0.65 4.52 15.33
CA CYS A 49 -1.80 5.40 15.08
C CYS A 49 -3.11 4.67 15.41
N VAL A 50 -3.58 4.83 16.66
CA VAL A 50 -4.84 4.21 17.13
C VAL A 50 -6.04 4.51 16.22
N PRO A 51 -6.28 5.76 15.75
CA PRO A 51 -7.36 6.01 14.80
C PRO A 51 -7.17 5.28 13.47
N CYS A 52 -5.93 5.15 12.99
CA CYS A 52 -5.63 4.44 11.75
C CYS A 52 -5.97 2.95 11.90
N ILE A 53 -5.61 2.32 13.04
CA ILE A 53 -5.94 0.92 13.33
C ILE A 53 -7.46 0.71 13.32
N TYR A 54 -8.20 1.57 14.01
CA TYR A 54 -9.66 1.46 14.07
C TYR A 54 -10.32 1.58 12.69
N HIS A 55 -9.73 2.38 11.79
CA HIS A 55 -10.27 2.61 10.45
C HIS A 55 -9.72 1.67 9.37
N ILE A 56 -8.75 0.81 9.68
CA ILE A 56 -8.21 -0.19 8.73
C ILE A 56 -9.37 -0.91 8.01
N PRO A 57 -10.35 -1.56 8.69
CA PRO A 57 -11.35 -2.35 7.99
C PRO A 57 -12.22 -1.55 7.02
N ASN A 58 -12.51 -0.29 7.35
CA ASN A 58 -13.32 0.59 6.52
C ASN A 58 -12.63 0.89 5.18
N PHE A 59 -11.31 1.03 5.19
CA PHE A 59 -10.55 1.36 3.99
C PHE A 59 -10.67 0.24 2.93
N PHE A 60 -10.68 -1.01 3.37
CA PHE A 60 -10.86 -2.16 2.46
C PHE A 60 -12.29 -2.34 1.98
N LEU A 61 -13.29 -1.90 2.76
CA LEU A 61 -14.66 -1.83 2.25
C LEU A 61 -14.73 -0.88 1.04
N ILE A 62 -13.91 0.17 0.99
CA ILE A 62 -13.86 1.07 -0.17
C ILE A 62 -13.40 0.28 -1.42
N LYS A 63 -12.35 -0.54 -1.32
CA LYS A 63 -11.91 -1.41 -2.44
C LYS A 63 -13.02 -2.38 -2.88
N LYS A 64 -13.84 -2.87 -1.96
CA LYS A 64 -14.94 -3.81 -2.27
C LYS A 64 -16.11 -3.14 -2.98
N TYR A 65 -16.48 -1.93 -2.57
CA TYR A 65 -17.68 -1.25 -3.07
C TYR A 65 -17.39 -0.25 -4.20
N TYR A 66 -16.15 0.17 -4.36
CA TYR A 66 -15.74 1.13 -5.37
C TYR A 66 -14.66 0.55 -6.27
N ASN A 67 -14.72 0.87 -7.55
CA ASN A 67 -13.76 0.42 -8.54
C ASN A 67 -12.48 1.27 -8.45
N VAL A 68 -11.64 0.97 -7.46
CA VAL A 68 -10.43 1.74 -7.13
C VAL A 68 -9.21 0.84 -6.99
N ASP A 69 -8.04 1.35 -7.39
CA ASP A 69 -6.78 0.74 -7.01
C ASP A 69 -6.37 1.26 -5.63
N HIS A 70 -5.86 0.38 -4.77
CA HIS A 70 -5.80 0.65 -3.35
C HIS A 70 -4.46 0.19 -2.79
N TYR A 71 -3.74 1.13 -2.19
CA TYR A 71 -2.45 0.91 -1.55
C TYR A 71 -2.50 1.34 -0.10
N VAL A 72 -1.91 0.54 0.78
CA VAL A 72 -1.57 0.97 2.14
C VAL A 72 -0.15 1.51 2.12
N LEU A 73 0.04 2.74 2.58
CA LEU A 73 1.33 3.42 2.62
C LEU A 73 1.82 3.50 4.06
N LEU A 74 2.83 2.70 4.40
CA LEU A 74 3.48 2.73 5.71
C LEU A 74 4.35 3.98 5.80
N VAL A 75 4.17 4.75 6.88
CA VAL A 75 4.82 6.06 7.05
C VAL A 75 6.06 6.02 7.94
N ASP A 76 6.28 4.92 8.64
CA ASP A 76 7.49 4.69 9.43
C ASP A 76 8.65 4.33 8.51
N LYS A 77 9.88 4.59 8.97
CA LYS A 77 11.10 4.30 8.22
C LYS A 77 11.15 2.82 7.84
N GLU A 78 11.50 2.53 6.59
CA GLU A 78 11.51 1.17 6.05
C GLU A 78 12.21 0.11 6.91
N ASN A 79 13.35 0.38 7.53
CA ASN A 79 14.05 -0.59 8.39
C ASN A 79 13.81 -0.32 9.89
N HIS A 80 12.55 -0.11 10.26
CA HIS A 80 12.14 0.14 11.65
C HIS A 80 11.07 -0.86 12.09
N ARG A 81 11.12 -1.29 13.35
CA ARG A 81 10.19 -2.27 13.94
C ARG A 81 8.71 -1.90 13.75
N PHE A 82 8.38 -0.61 13.78
CA PHE A 82 7.01 -0.14 13.55
C PHE A 82 6.51 -0.41 12.12
N THR A 83 7.39 -0.41 11.12
CA THR A 83 7.05 -0.76 9.75
C THR A 83 6.72 -2.25 9.64
N GLU A 84 7.51 -3.10 10.31
CA GLU A 84 7.23 -4.54 10.37
C GLU A 84 5.88 -4.82 11.04
N GLU A 85 5.64 -4.24 12.21
CA GLU A 85 4.36 -4.36 12.92
C GLU A 85 3.20 -3.84 12.08
N ALA A 86 3.38 -2.71 11.40
CA ALA A 86 2.35 -2.12 10.58
C ALA A 86 2.02 -3.00 9.36
N ARG A 87 3.03 -3.58 8.71
CA ARG A 87 2.85 -4.59 7.65
C ARG A 87 2.04 -5.77 8.19
N ASP A 88 2.45 -6.32 9.33
CA ASP A 88 1.84 -7.52 9.89
C ASP A 88 0.37 -7.28 10.24
N MET A 89 0.05 -6.17 10.90
CA MET A 89 -1.35 -5.79 11.19
C MET A 89 -2.20 -5.67 9.92
N VAL A 90 -1.64 -5.08 8.86
CA VAL A 90 -2.33 -4.93 7.58
C VAL A 90 -2.57 -6.29 6.93
N LEU A 91 -1.56 -7.17 6.90
CA LEU A 91 -1.66 -8.48 6.27
C LEU A 91 -2.51 -9.47 7.08
N GLU A 92 -2.50 -9.40 8.41
CA GLU A 92 -3.40 -10.17 9.28
C GLU A 92 -4.86 -9.84 8.98
N THR A 93 -5.16 -8.56 8.74
CA THR A 93 -6.52 -8.13 8.42
C THR A 93 -6.85 -8.36 6.93
N PHE A 94 -5.86 -8.20 6.05
CA PHE A 94 -6.01 -8.25 4.59
C PHE A 94 -4.77 -8.87 3.90
N PRO A 95 -4.75 -10.20 3.73
CA PRO A 95 -3.59 -10.91 3.20
C PRO A 95 -3.16 -10.49 1.79
N ASP A 96 -4.09 -9.99 0.97
CA ASP A 96 -3.85 -9.56 -0.42
C ASP A 96 -3.65 -8.03 -0.54
N ALA A 97 -3.34 -7.33 0.55
CA ALA A 97 -3.11 -5.89 0.53
C ALA A 97 -1.87 -5.53 -0.32
N LYS A 98 -2.00 -4.49 -1.15
CA LYS A 98 -0.83 -3.87 -1.79
C LYS A 98 -0.23 -2.87 -0.81
N ILE A 99 0.95 -3.16 -0.29
CA ILE A 99 1.59 -2.36 0.75
C ILE A 99 2.84 -1.69 0.18
N LEU A 100 2.97 -0.39 0.46
CA LEU A 100 4.08 0.48 0.10
C LEU A 100 4.72 1.03 1.39
N VAL A 101 6.02 1.33 1.35
CA VAL A 101 6.75 1.99 2.44
C VAL A 101 7.66 3.08 1.90
N ILE A 102 7.78 4.19 2.64
CA ILE A 102 8.58 5.37 2.28
C ILE A 102 10.02 5.27 2.82
#